data_AF-Q2GWB3-F1
#
_entry.id   AF-Q2GWB3-F1
#
_cell.length_a   1.000
_cell.length_b   1.000
_cell.length_c   1.000
_cell.angle_alpha   90.00
_cell.angle_beta   90.00
_cell.angle_gamma   90.00
#
_symmetry.space_group_name_H-M   'P 1'
#
loop_
_entity.id
_entity.type
_entity.pdbx_description
1 polymer ?
#
loop_
_entity_poly.entity_id
_entity_poly.type
_entity_poly.pdbx_seq_one_letter_code
_entity_poly.pdbx_strand_id
1 'polypeptide(L)'
;MSNVRGRPHYYSSKKEEYAIIKFSLDADLSTLFTWNTKQLFVYVTAEWPSAGGSGSGQNATNQAVIWDSIITAPSADHLANLGPVGMKKLKRSAEGKSIDPSRGKLTLKNQRPKYQITHPSGKLAEQDDVVLRLHYNVQPWVGLLTWNQDVNIWKWETLKNNLSKNFSLPAIKKKKEEKKAGAAR
;
A
#
# COMPACT_ATOMS: atom_id res chain seq x y z
N MET A 1 8.40 -2.54 13.43
CA MET A 1 9.05 -2.95 12.16
C MET A 1 10.19 -3.92 12.46
N SER A 2 10.63 -4.69 11.47
CA SER A 2 11.86 -5.52 11.58
C SER A 2 12.60 -5.55 10.25
N ASN A 3 13.93 -5.46 10.30
CA ASN A 3 14.79 -5.60 9.14
C ASN A 3 15.55 -6.92 9.20
N VAL A 4 15.64 -7.61 8.07
CA VAL A 4 16.23 -8.94 7.97
C VAL A 4 17.12 -8.99 6.73
N ARG A 5 18.25 -9.69 6.84
CA ARG A 5 19.17 -9.91 5.72
C ARG A 5 18.99 -11.35 5.21
N GLY A 6 18.76 -11.53 3.92
CA GLY A 6 18.53 -12.86 3.34
C GLY A 6 18.59 -12.90 1.82
N ARG A 7 18.05 -13.98 1.23
CA ARG A 7 17.90 -14.17 -0.22
C ARG A 7 16.40 -14.10 -0.56
N PRO A 8 15.88 -12.97 -1.07
CA PRO A 8 14.47 -12.84 -1.40
C PRO A 8 14.08 -13.65 -2.63
N HIS A 9 14.99 -13.78 -3.60
CA HIS A 9 14.79 -14.51 -4.85
C HIS A 9 15.78 -15.68 -4.95
N TYR A 10 15.27 -16.87 -5.28
CA TYR A 10 16.06 -18.10 -5.38
C TYR A 10 17.19 -18.02 -6.43
N TYR A 11 17.01 -17.16 -7.43
CA TYR A 11 17.93 -16.99 -8.57
C TYR A 11 18.97 -15.87 -8.39
N SER A 12 18.91 -15.07 -7.33
CA SER A 12 19.91 -14.02 -7.07
C SER A 12 21.02 -14.55 -6.16
N SER A 13 22.26 -14.48 -6.63
CA SER A 13 23.43 -14.81 -5.81
C SER A 13 23.66 -13.79 -4.69
N LYS A 14 23.08 -12.59 -4.80
CA LYS A 14 23.27 -11.45 -3.88
C LYS A 14 22.40 -11.60 -2.63
N LYS A 15 23.01 -11.37 -1.45
CA LYS A 15 22.28 -11.23 -0.19
C LYS A 15 21.72 -9.81 -0.12
N GLU A 16 20.41 -9.69 0.01
CA GLU A 16 19.72 -8.42 0.06
C GLU A 16 19.10 -8.22 1.45
N GLU A 17 19.00 -6.95 1.84
CA GLU A 17 18.31 -6.54 3.05
C GLU A 17 16.84 -6.26 2.72
N TYR A 18 15.94 -6.79 3.53
CA TYR A 18 14.51 -6.59 3.38
C TYR A 18 13.87 -6.10 4.67
N ALA A 19 13.04 -5.06 4.53
CA ALA A 19 12.29 -4.47 5.63
C ALA A 19 10.86 -5.01 5.66
N ILE A 20 10.41 -5.42 6.85
CA ILE A 20 9.02 -5.77 7.13
C ILE A 20 8.42 -4.65 7.97
N ILE A 21 7.58 -3.84 7.30
CA ILE A 21 6.90 -2.71 7.90
C ILE A 21 5.49 -3.12 8.31
N LYS A 22 5.23 -3.16 9.61
CA LYS A 22 3.86 -3.31 10.13
C LYS A 22 3.28 -1.92 10.33
N PHE A 23 2.02 -1.73 9.94
CA PHE A 23 1.37 -0.43 10.03
C PHE A 23 -0.07 -0.58 10.54
N SER A 24 -0.61 0.53 11.02
CA SER A 24 -2.03 0.67 11.30
C SER A 24 -2.56 1.74 10.36
N LEU A 25 -3.75 1.51 9.81
CA LEU A 25 -4.40 2.41 8.85
C LEU A 25 -5.81 2.68 9.33
N ASP A 26 -6.19 3.95 9.39
CA ASP A 26 -7.57 4.36 9.60
C ASP A 26 -7.93 5.36 8.51
N ALA A 27 -8.77 4.96 7.57
CA ALA A 27 -9.14 5.77 6.41
C ALA A 27 -10.61 5.60 6.09
N ASP A 28 -11.30 6.72 5.90
CA ASP A 28 -12.69 6.75 5.43
C ASP A 28 -12.73 7.06 3.93
N LEU A 29 -13.00 6.01 3.14
CA LEU A 29 -13.15 6.05 1.69
C LEU A 29 -14.61 5.84 1.27
N SER A 30 -15.55 5.89 2.22
CA SER A 30 -16.97 5.62 1.97
C SER A 30 -17.57 6.58 0.93
N THR A 31 -17.10 7.83 0.90
CA THR A 31 -17.54 8.86 -0.07
C THR A 31 -17.21 8.50 -1.51
N LEU A 32 -16.17 7.70 -1.75
CA LEU A 32 -15.76 7.25 -3.09
C LEU A 32 -16.69 6.15 -3.64
N PHE A 33 -17.49 5.52 -2.79
CA PHE A 33 -18.48 4.55 -3.23
C PHE A 33 -19.75 5.27 -3.66
N THR A 34 -20.02 5.21 -4.96
CA THR A 34 -21.25 5.71 -5.58
C THR A 34 -21.89 4.59 -6.39
N TRP A 35 -23.07 4.86 -6.97
CA TRP A 35 -23.72 3.95 -7.92
C TRP A 35 -22.83 3.58 -9.11
N ASN A 36 -21.89 4.47 -9.48
CA ASN A 36 -20.98 4.25 -10.59
C ASN A 36 -19.68 3.57 -10.16
N THR A 37 -19.41 3.38 -8.87
CA THR A 37 -18.15 2.75 -8.43
C THR A 37 -18.25 1.24 -8.57
N LYS A 38 -17.38 0.63 -9.39
CA LYS A 38 -17.30 -0.83 -9.53
C LYS A 38 -16.40 -1.42 -8.46
N GLN A 39 -15.18 -0.91 -8.40
CA GLN A 39 -14.15 -1.35 -7.47
C GLN A 39 -13.21 -0.20 -7.12
N LEU A 40 -12.70 -0.22 -5.90
CA LEU A 40 -11.71 0.69 -5.37
C LEU A 40 -10.43 -0.10 -5.09
N PHE A 41 -9.35 0.27 -5.76
CA PHE A 41 -8.03 -0.30 -5.53
C PHE A 41 -7.27 0.59 -4.56
N VAL A 42 -6.98 0.09 -3.36
CA VAL A 42 -6.30 0.84 -2.30
C VAL A 42 -4.94 0.22 -2.08
N TYR A 43 -3.89 1.03 -2.00
CA TYR A 43 -2.54 0.54 -1.78
C TYR A 43 -1.73 1.50 -0.92
N VAL A 44 -0.81 0.95 -0.12
CA VAL A 44 0.08 1.71 0.74
C VAL A 44 1.49 1.58 0.19
N THR A 45 2.14 2.73 0.00
CA THR A 45 3.53 2.85 -0.40
C THR A 45 4.38 3.29 0.77
N ALA A 46 5.63 2.85 0.80
CA ALA A 46 6.69 3.40 1.61
C ALA A 46 7.56 4.28 0.71
N GLU A 47 7.77 5.53 1.12
CA GLU A 47 8.56 6.55 0.46
C GLU A 47 9.78 6.88 1.32
N TRP A 48 10.97 6.96 0.73
CA TRP A 48 12.20 7.35 1.43
C TRP A 48 13.16 8.11 0.50
N PRO A 49 14.04 8.97 1.05
CA PRO A 49 14.97 9.75 0.23
C PRO A 49 16.02 8.85 -0.44
N SER A 50 16.42 9.17 -1.68
CA SER A 50 17.53 8.51 -2.36
C SER A 50 18.87 8.97 -1.78
N ALA A 51 19.76 8.02 -1.48
CA ALA A 51 21.10 8.29 -0.96
C ALA A 51 22.04 8.72 -2.10
N GLY A 52 21.99 9.99 -2.46
CA GLY A 52 22.88 10.59 -3.45
C GLY A 52 22.23 11.79 -4.13
N GLY A 53 22.41 12.99 -3.58
CA GLY A 53 22.06 14.21 -4.29
C GLY A 53 22.93 14.35 -5.53
N SER A 54 22.35 14.37 -6.73
CA SER A 54 23.07 14.70 -7.96
C SER A 54 22.12 15.22 -9.03
N GLY A 55 22.12 16.55 -9.19
CA GLY A 55 22.02 17.21 -10.50
C GLY A 55 20.66 17.23 -11.19
N SER A 56 20.09 18.44 -11.25
CA SER A 56 18.93 18.86 -12.06
C SER A 56 17.55 18.39 -11.58
N GLY A 57 16.86 19.29 -10.86
CA GLY A 57 15.40 19.36 -10.77
C GLY A 57 14.66 18.11 -10.29
N GLN A 58 14.14 18.18 -9.06
CA GLN A 58 13.14 17.29 -8.44
C GLN A 58 13.72 16.15 -7.57
N ASN A 59 13.21 16.08 -6.34
CA ASN A 59 13.57 15.13 -5.30
C ASN A 59 13.34 13.68 -5.78
N ALA A 60 14.41 12.95 -6.11
CA ALA A 60 14.31 11.53 -6.40
C ALA A 60 13.99 10.75 -5.11
N THR A 61 12.71 10.57 -4.81
CA THR A 61 12.23 9.74 -3.70
C THR A 61 12.05 8.30 -4.19
N ASN A 62 12.62 7.34 -3.46
CA ASN A 62 12.33 5.93 -3.68
C ASN A 62 10.93 5.62 -3.16
N GLN A 63 10.16 4.83 -3.90
CA GLN A 63 8.80 4.43 -3.53
C GLN A 63 8.62 2.92 -3.75
N ALA A 64 8.04 2.23 -2.77
CA ALA A 64 7.70 0.81 -2.89
C ALA A 64 6.35 0.48 -2.26
N VAL A 65 5.54 -0.35 -2.93
CA VAL A 65 4.23 -0.81 -2.41
C VAL A 65 4.46 -1.90 -1.36
N ILE A 66 3.84 -1.75 -0.19
CA ILE A 66 3.92 -2.76 0.89
C ILE A 66 2.62 -3.54 1.10
N TRP A 67 1.50 -2.97 0.66
CA TRP A 67 0.19 -3.55 0.87
C TRP A 67 -0.80 -3.01 -0.16
N ASP A 68 -1.74 -3.86 -0.58
CA ASP A 68 -2.84 -3.52 -1.46
C ASP A 68 -4.11 -4.27 -1.03
N SER A 69 -5.26 -3.68 -1.32
CA SER A 69 -6.57 -4.30 -1.15
C SER A 69 -7.53 -3.78 -2.22
N ILE A 70 -8.41 -4.65 -2.67
CA ILE A 70 -9.47 -4.33 -3.61
C ILE A 70 -10.78 -4.37 -2.87
N ILE A 71 -11.47 -3.24 -2.82
CA ILE A 71 -12.80 -3.11 -2.21
C ILE A 71 -13.81 -2.97 -3.33
N THR A 72 -14.62 -4.01 -3.52
CA THR A 72 -15.69 -4.04 -4.53
C THR A 72 -16.98 -3.43 -3.99
N ALA A 73 -17.75 -2.82 -4.89
CA ALA A 73 -19.10 -2.40 -4.55
C ALA A 73 -20.04 -3.61 -4.35
N PRO A 74 -21.12 -3.50 -3.57
CA PRO A 74 -22.08 -4.61 -3.39
C PRO A 74 -22.68 -5.12 -4.70
N SER A 75 -22.91 -4.23 -5.68
CA SER A 75 -23.35 -4.61 -7.02
C SER A 75 -22.30 -5.41 -7.81
N ALA A 76 -21.05 -5.41 -7.34
CA ALA A 76 -19.92 -6.05 -7.99
C ALA A 76 -19.46 -7.35 -7.32
N ASP A 77 -19.90 -7.67 -6.10
CA ASP A 77 -19.49 -8.91 -5.42
C ASP A 77 -19.95 -10.19 -6.16
N HIS A 78 -20.98 -10.10 -7.02
CA HIS A 78 -21.51 -11.24 -7.82
C HIS A 78 -21.06 -11.26 -9.29
N LEU A 79 -20.08 -10.44 -9.68
CA LEU A 79 -19.80 -10.12 -11.09
C LEU A 79 -18.88 -11.05 -11.86
N ALA A 80 -18.21 -12.00 -11.21
CA ALA A 80 -17.12 -12.74 -11.83
C ALA A 80 -17.51 -13.44 -13.15
N ASN A 81 -18.81 -13.61 -13.45
CA ASN A 81 -19.32 -14.36 -14.60
C ASN A 81 -20.33 -13.62 -15.52
N LEU A 82 -20.43 -12.29 -15.47
CA LEU A 82 -21.54 -11.59 -16.16
C LEU A 82 -21.13 -10.87 -17.44
N GLY A 83 -21.71 -11.31 -18.57
CA GLY A 83 -21.65 -10.61 -19.85
C GLY A 83 -22.42 -9.27 -19.88
N PRO A 84 -22.51 -8.58 -21.03
CA PRO A 84 -23.02 -7.20 -21.14
C PRO A 84 -24.47 -7.00 -20.63
N VAL A 85 -25.31 -8.04 -20.65
CA VAL A 85 -26.68 -8.00 -20.11
C VAL A 85 -26.70 -7.96 -18.57
N GLY A 86 -25.78 -8.68 -17.92
CA GLY A 86 -25.63 -8.65 -16.47
C GLY A 86 -25.19 -7.28 -15.98
N MET A 87 -24.29 -6.62 -16.71
CA MET A 87 -23.85 -5.25 -16.44
C MET A 87 -25.02 -4.24 -16.40
N LYS A 88 -25.96 -4.34 -17.35
CA LYS A 88 -27.15 -3.46 -17.39
C LYS A 88 -28.09 -3.72 -16.22
N LYS A 89 -28.25 -4.98 -15.79
CA LYS A 89 -29.04 -5.34 -14.60
C LYS A 89 -28.39 -4.84 -13.32
N LEU A 90 -27.06 -4.87 -13.23
CA LEU A 90 -26.32 -4.40 -12.05
C LEU A 90 -26.37 -2.88 -11.87
N LYS A 91 -26.31 -2.11 -12.96
CA LYS A 91 -26.55 -0.66 -12.89
C LYS A 91 -27.95 -0.34 -12.38
N ARG A 92 -28.98 -0.94 -12.97
CA ARG A 92 -30.37 -0.77 -12.52
C ARG A 92 -30.60 -1.25 -11.10
N SER A 93 -29.88 -2.27 -10.64
CA SER A 93 -30.02 -2.79 -9.27
C SER A 93 -29.19 -2.00 -8.25
N ALA A 94 -28.21 -1.20 -8.68
CA ALA A 94 -27.43 -0.29 -7.86
C ALA A 94 -28.03 1.12 -7.78
N GLU A 95 -28.78 1.54 -8.80
CA GLU A 95 -29.53 2.80 -8.83
C GLU A 95 -30.53 2.85 -7.65
N GLY A 96 -30.32 3.76 -6.71
CA GLY A 96 -31.22 4.03 -5.58
C GLY A 96 -31.01 3.19 -4.33
N LYS A 97 -30.08 2.23 -4.31
CA LYS A 97 -29.72 1.51 -3.07
C LYS A 97 -28.73 2.31 -2.24
N SER A 98 -29.02 2.47 -0.95
CA SER A 98 -28.06 3.02 0.02
C SER A 98 -26.85 2.08 0.10
N ILE A 99 -25.69 2.58 -0.29
CA ILE A 99 -24.42 1.88 -0.09
C ILE A 99 -24.22 1.73 1.42
N ASP A 100 -23.86 0.52 1.86
CA ASP A 100 -23.59 0.25 3.28
C ASP A 100 -22.59 1.29 3.83
N PRO A 101 -22.96 2.11 4.84
CA PRO A 101 -22.11 3.16 5.39
C PRO A 101 -20.79 2.66 6.00
N SER A 102 -20.67 1.34 6.22
CA SER A 102 -19.43 0.70 6.69
C SER A 102 -18.45 0.39 5.54
N ARG A 103 -18.92 0.29 4.30
CA ARG A 103 -18.06 0.02 3.13
C ARG A 103 -17.20 1.25 2.83
N GLY A 104 -15.91 1.00 2.60
CA GLY A 104 -14.92 2.05 2.41
C GLY A 104 -14.27 2.55 3.70
N LYS A 105 -14.75 2.16 4.88
CA LYS A 105 -14.04 2.42 6.15
C LYS A 105 -13.00 1.34 6.37
N LEU A 106 -11.73 1.71 6.24
CA LEU A 106 -10.60 0.82 6.44
C LEU A 106 -9.98 1.08 7.81
N THR A 107 -10.23 0.18 8.76
CA THR A 107 -9.56 0.20 10.07
C THR A 107 -8.68 -1.04 10.22
N LEU A 108 -7.39 -0.89 9.93
CA LEU A 108 -6.38 -1.93 10.04
C LEU A 108 -5.48 -1.66 11.25
N LYS A 109 -5.27 -2.67 12.09
CA LYS A 109 -4.41 -2.57 13.27
C LYS A 109 -3.26 -3.57 13.17
N ASN A 110 -2.02 -3.07 13.23
CA ASN A 110 -0.80 -3.91 13.19
C ASN A 110 -0.78 -4.87 11.98
N GLN A 111 -1.25 -4.37 10.83
CA GLN A 111 -1.35 -5.11 9.60
C GLN A 111 0.05 -5.52 9.13
N ARG A 112 0.17 -6.81 8.77
CA ARG A 112 1.40 -7.32 8.16
C ARG A 112 1.45 -6.87 6.70
N PRO A 113 2.63 -6.45 6.20
CA PRO A 113 2.77 -6.09 4.80
C PRO A 113 2.62 -7.35 3.95
N LYS A 114 2.06 -7.19 2.75
CA LYS A 114 1.95 -8.25 1.76
C LYS A 114 3.26 -8.41 1.00
N TYR A 115 3.93 -7.28 0.74
CA TYR A 115 5.20 -7.23 0.03
C TYR A 115 6.32 -6.77 0.95
N GLN A 116 7.49 -7.38 0.78
CA GLN A 116 8.71 -6.97 1.45
C GLN A 116 9.43 -5.94 0.57
N ILE A 117 9.99 -4.91 1.18
CA ILE A 117 10.75 -3.90 0.46
C ILE A 117 12.21 -4.33 0.39
N THR A 118 12.83 -4.23 -0.78
CA THR A 118 14.28 -4.27 -0.99
C THR A 118 14.74 -2.98 -1.67
N HIS A 119 16.04 -2.67 -1.58
CA HIS A 119 16.63 -1.53 -2.26
C HIS A 119 17.64 -2.01 -3.31
N PRO A 120 17.73 -1.40 -4.50
CA PRO A 120 18.68 -1.79 -5.54
C PRO A 120 20.16 -1.76 -5.08
N SER A 121 20.51 -0.89 -4.13
CA SER A 121 21.86 -0.86 -3.54
C SER A 121 22.16 -2.04 -2.60
N GLY A 122 21.15 -2.85 -2.27
CA GLY A 122 21.24 -3.98 -1.33
C GLY A 122 21.25 -3.58 0.14
N LYS A 123 21.26 -2.27 0.47
CA LYS A 123 21.17 -1.75 1.83
C LYS A 123 19.85 -1.01 2.03
N LEU A 124 19.10 -1.42 3.05
CA LEU A 124 17.84 -0.80 3.45
C LEU A 124 17.77 -0.59 4.98
N ALA A 125 18.75 -1.13 5.72
CA ALA A 125 18.91 -0.81 7.13
C ALA A 125 19.25 0.65 7.35
N GLU A 126 18.71 1.21 8.44
CA GLU A 126 19.04 2.55 8.91
C GLU A 126 18.64 3.67 7.94
N GLN A 127 17.68 3.40 7.03
CA GLN A 127 17.10 4.47 6.23
C GLN A 127 16.25 5.36 7.13
N ASP A 128 16.61 6.64 7.16
CA ASP A 128 15.86 7.70 7.83
C ASP A 128 14.77 8.27 6.92
N ASP A 129 13.80 8.96 7.53
CA ASP A 129 12.72 9.65 6.84
C ASP A 129 11.85 8.78 5.93
N VAL A 130 11.56 7.55 6.39
CA VAL A 130 10.56 6.71 5.71
C VAL A 130 9.16 7.20 6.08
N VAL A 131 8.34 7.38 5.06
CA VAL A 131 6.94 7.80 5.18
C VAL A 131 6.06 6.76 4.50
N LEU A 132 4.93 6.40 5.12
CA LEU A 132 3.90 5.61 4.48
C LEU A 132 2.85 6.54 3.88
N ARG A 133 2.50 6.31 2.62
CA ARG A 133 1.45 7.04 1.92
C ARG A 133 0.35 6.08 1.48
N LEU A 134 -0.89 6.45 1.78
CA LEU A 134 -2.08 5.77 1.27
C LEU A 134 -2.44 6.32 -0.09
N HIS A 135 -2.65 5.43 -1.04
CA HIS A 135 -3.15 5.74 -2.37
C HIS A 135 -4.40 4.95 -2.68
N TYR A 136 -5.20 5.47 -3.59
CA TYR A 136 -6.36 4.77 -4.10
C TYR A 136 -6.64 5.11 -5.56
N ASN A 137 -7.18 4.13 -6.27
CA ASN A 137 -7.69 4.24 -7.63
C ASN A 137 -9.16 3.79 -7.66
N VAL A 138 -10.05 4.68 -8.11
CA VAL A 138 -11.48 4.40 -8.27
C VAL A 138 -11.71 3.94 -9.70
N GLN A 139 -12.23 2.71 -9.85
CA GLN A 139 -12.69 2.20 -11.13
C GLN A 139 -14.21 2.32 -11.24
N PRO A 140 -14.72 3.19 -12.12
CA PRO A 140 -16.15 3.28 -12.36
C PRO A 140 -16.64 2.17 -13.28
N TRP A 141 -17.96 1.97 -13.31
CA TRP A 141 -18.65 1.15 -14.29
C TRP A 141 -18.63 1.77 -15.68
N VAL A 142 -18.73 3.10 -15.75
CA VAL A 142 -18.58 3.90 -16.97
C VAL A 142 -17.81 5.15 -16.64
N GLY A 143 -16.77 5.43 -17.41
CA GLY A 143 -15.97 6.64 -17.30
C GLY A 143 -14.49 6.36 -17.08
N LEU A 144 -13.76 7.42 -16.78
CA LEU A 144 -12.32 7.42 -16.59
C LEU A 144 -11.93 6.85 -15.22
N LEU A 145 -10.81 6.14 -15.16
CA LEU A 145 -10.15 5.79 -13.91
C LEU A 145 -9.70 7.07 -13.21
N THR A 146 -10.05 7.24 -11.93
CA THR A 146 -9.60 8.39 -11.13
C THR A 146 -8.69 7.90 -10.01
N TRP A 147 -7.67 8.68 -9.69
CA TRP A 147 -6.66 8.35 -8.67
C TRP A 147 -6.47 9.54 -7.74
N ASN A 148 -6.06 9.27 -6.49
CA ASN A 148 -5.58 10.23 -5.48
C ASN A 148 -6.17 11.63 -5.67
N GLN A 149 -7.43 11.83 -5.29
CA GLN A 149 -8.07 13.14 -5.44
C GLN A 149 -7.52 14.07 -4.37
N ASP A 150 -6.61 14.94 -4.80
CA ASP A 150 -6.06 16.03 -4.00
C ASP A 150 -7.01 17.25 -3.95
N VAL A 151 -8.14 17.17 -4.67
CA VAL A 151 -9.19 18.20 -4.74
C VAL A 151 -10.56 17.60 -4.48
N ASN A 152 -11.43 18.33 -3.77
CA ASN A 152 -12.82 17.94 -3.56
C ASN A 152 -13.56 18.04 -4.90
N ILE A 153 -14.04 16.92 -5.43
CA ILE A 153 -14.82 16.91 -6.66
C ILE A 153 -16.27 16.57 -6.32
N TRP A 154 -17.14 17.57 -6.40
CA TRP A 154 -18.59 17.42 -6.25
C TRP A 154 -19.00 16.84 -4.88
N LYS A 155 -19.37 15.55 -4.78
CA LYS A 155 -19.72 14.87 -3.52
C LYS A 155 -18.58 14.03 -2.93
N TRP A 156 -17.40 14.04 -3.56
CA TRP A 156 -16.24 13.28 -3.11
C TRP A 156 -15.30 14.18 -2.30
N GLU A 157 -15.03 13.75 -1.07
CA GLU A 157 -14.09 14.42 -0.18
C GLU A 157 -12.64 13.96 -0.44
N THR A 158 -11.69 14.88 -0.35
CA THR A 158 -10.26 14.58 -0.35
C THR A 158 -9.90 13.68 0.83
N LEU A 159 -8.98 12.75 0.60
CA LEU A 159 -8.50 11.83 1.61
C LEU A 159 -7.68 12.58 2.67
N LYS A 160 -8.28 12.82 3.84
CA LYS A 160 -7.61 13.43 4.98
C LYS A 160 -6.66 12.41 5.62
N ASN A 161 -5.45 12.83 5.98
CA ASN A 161 -4.42 12.01 6.65
C ASN A 161 -3.88 10.83 5.81
N ASN A 162 -3.68 11.04 4.51
CA ASN A 162 -3.07 10.04 3.62
C ASN A 162 -1.58 9.76 3.87
N LEU A 163 -0.95 10.47 4.82
CA LEU A 163 0.49 10.40 5.13
C LEU A 163 0.72 9.98 6.58
N SER A 164 1.64 9.04 6.80
CA SER A 164 2.12 8.71 8.13
C SER A 164 3.14 9.73 8.64
N LYS A 165 3.40 9.72 9.94
CA LYS A 165 4.59 10.38 10.50
C LYS A 165 5.86 9.74 9.93
N ASN A 166 6.92 10.53 9.77
CA ASN A 166 8.24 10.03 9.42
C ASN A 166 8.73 9.04 10.49
N PHE A 167 9.37 7.96 10.06
CA PHE A 167 10.04 7.01 10.94
C PHE A 167 11.30 6.45 10.28
N SER A 168 12.24 5.99 11.10
CA SER A 168 13.45 5.32 10.62
C SER A 168 13.30 3.80 10.64
N LEU A 169 13.92 3.13 9.67
CA LEU A 169 13.96 1.67 9.66
C LEU A 169 14.98 1.16 10.70
N PRO A 170 14.61 0.15 11.51
CA PRO A 170 15.50 -0.36 12.53
C PRO A 170 16.73 -1.02 11.90
N ALA A 171 17.87 -0.91 12.58
CA ALA A 171 19.08 -1.63 12.21
C ALA A 171 18.84 -3.15 12.17
N ILE A 172 19.53 -3.84 11.26
CA ILE A 172 19.47 -5.29 11.18
C ILE A 172 19.97 -5.86 12.50
N LYS A 173 19.16 -6.71 13.14
CA LYS A 173 19.62 -7.49 14.29
C LYS A 173 20.82 -8.33 13.84
N LYS A 174 22.04 -7.87 14.12
CA LYS A 174 23.22 -8.72 14.04
C LYS A 174 22.96 -9.89 14.98
N LYS A 175 22.87 -11.10 14.42
CA LYS A 175 22.93 -12.33 15.20
C LYS A 175 24.23 -12.23 16.02
N LYS A 176 24.13 -12.18 17.36
CA LYS A 176 25.31 -12.26 18.22
C LYS A 176 26.04 -13.55 17.83
N GLU A 177 27.20 -13.42 17.20
CA GLU A 177 28.18 -14.49 17.18
C GLU A 177 28.66 -14.62 18.61
N GLU A 178 28.06 -15.54 19.37
CA GLU A 178 28.70 -16.06 20.57
C GLU A 178 29.99 -16.76 20.11
N LYS A 179 31.11 -16.06 20.31
CA LYS A 179 32.44 -16.67 20.31
C LYS A 179 32.41 -17.86 21.27
N LYS A 180 32.34 -19.09 20.74
CA LYS A 180 32.87 -20.26 21.44
C LYS A 180 34.39 -20.11 21.51
N ALA A 181 34.85 -19.32 22.49
CA ALA A 181 36.23 -19.33 22.94
C ALA A 181 36.31 -20.26 24.15
N GLY A 182 37.11 -21.32 24.03
CA GLY A 182 37.66 -22.04 25.18
C GLY A 182 36.99 -23.35 25.55
N ALA A 183 37.48 -24.45 24.98
CA ALA A 183 37.66 -25.72 25.70
C ALA A 183 38.58 -26.62 24.85
N ALA A 184 39.87 -26.27 24.80
CA ALA A 184 40.93 -27.22 24.52
C ALA A 184 41.59 -27.52 25.86
N ARG A 185 41.31 -28.69 26.42
CA ARG A 185 42.15 -29.44 27.36
C ARG A 185 41.85 -30.92 27.18
#